data_AF-A0A2T5B545-F1
#
_entry.id   AF-A0A2T5B545-F1
#
_cell.length_a   1.000
_cell.length_b   1.000
_cell.length_c   1.000
_cell.angle_alpha   90.00
_cell.angle_beta   90.00
_cell.angle_gamma   90.00
#
_symmetry.space_group_name_H-M   'P 1'
#
loop_
_entity.id
_entity.type
_entity.pdbx_description
1 polymer ?
#
loop_
_entity_poly.entity_id
_entity_poly.type
_entity_poly.pdbx_seq_one_letter_code
_entity_poly.pdbx_strand_id
1 'polypeptide(L)' 'WAPDSITWTVDGNVYQKRTPADLGGKTWVFNKPFFLILNLAVGGYWPGDPDASTSFPQQLIVDSVSVTTS' A
#
# COMPACT_ATOMS: atom_id res chain seq x y z
N TRP A 1 7.19 3.80 9.27
CA TRP A 1 6.08 4.77 9.48
C TRP A 1 6.40 5.52 10.76
N ALA A 2 6.38 6.85 10.74
CA ALA A 2 6.52 7.72 11.90
C ALA A 2 5.33 8.70 11.95
N PRO A 3 5.05 9.40 13.07
CA PRO A 3 3.91 10.32 13.16
C PRO A 3 3.82 11.26 11.94
N ASP A 4 4.88 11.99 11.61
CA ASP A 4 4.80 12.97 10.51
C ASP A 4 5.44 12.49 9.20
N SER A 5 5.58 11.17 9.01
CA SER A 5 6.08 10.65 7.73
C SER A 5 5.74 9.19 7.46
N ILE A 6 5.37 8.92 6.21
CA ILE A 6 5.31 7.56 5.66
C ILE A 6 6.35 7.46 4.54
N THR A 7 7.21 6.45 4.63
CA THR A 7 8.21 6.11 3.62
C THR A 7 7.91 4.70 3.12
N TRP A 8 7.82 4.54 1.81
CA TRP A 8 7.62 3.25 1.14
C TRP A 8 8.91 2.79 0.49
N THR A 9 9.16 1.49 0.58
CA THR A 9 10.36 0.84 0.05
C THR A 9 10.00 -0.43 -0.70
N VAL A 10 10.77 -0.75 -1.75
CA VAL A 10 10.81 -2.07 -2.41
C VAL A 10 12.25 -2.56 -2.37
N ASP A 11 12.47 -3.77 -1.86
CA ASP A 11 13.81 -4.35 -1.66
C ASP A 11 14.76 -3.43 -0.87
N GLY A 12 14.21 -2.72 0.11
CA GLY A 12 14.95 -1.74 0.94
C GLY A 12 15.18 -0.37 0.29
N ASN A 13 14.87 -0.19 -0.99
CA ASN A 13 15.06 1.06 -1.71
C ASN A 13 13.84 1.98 -1.57
N VAL A 14 14.06 3.22 -1.11
CA VAL A 14 12.99 4.22 -0.99
C VAL A 14 12.54 4.67 -2.39
N TYR A 15 11.27 4.47 -2.70
CA TYR A 15 10.66 4.98 -3.94
C TYR A 15 9.66 6.11 -3.70
N GLN A 16 9.13 6.24 -2.47
CA GLN A 16 8.20 7.31 -2.11
C GLN A 16 8.32 7.69 -0.63
N LYS A 17 8.18 8.99 -0.36
CA LYS A 17 8.00 9.54 0.99
C LYS A 17 6.89 10.58 0.96
N ARG A 18 6.05 10.60 2.00
CA ARG A 18 5.02 11.62 2.22
C ARG A 18 5.08 12.13 3.65
N THR A 19 4.72 13.40 3.82
CA THR A 19 4.70 14.19 5.05
C THR A 19 3.46 15.09 5.05
N PRO A 20 3.10 15.71 6.21
CA PRO A 20 2.03 16.69 6.25
C PRO A 20 2.19 17.87 5.26
N ALA A 21 3.44 18.25 4.94
CA ALA A 21 3.72 19.33 4.01
C ALA A 21 3.27 19.03 2.56
N ASP A 22 3.15 17.74 2.19
CA ASP A 22 2.69 17.31 0.87
C ASP A 22 1.18 17.50 0.66
N LEU A 23 0.42 17.83 1.71
CA LEU A 23 -1.04 17.81 1.68
C LEU A 23 -1.69 19.14 1.27
N GLY A 24 -0.90 20.20 1.05
CA GLY A 24 -1.42 21.51 0.65
C GLY A 24 -2.40 22.09 1.67
N GLY A 25 -2.12 21.94 2.97
CA GLY A 25 -2.96 22.43 4.06
C GLY A 25 -4.10 21.51 4.49
N LYS A 26 -4.28 20.36 3.85
CA LYS A 26 -5.23 19.33 4.33
C LYS A 26 -4.68 18.61 5.56
N THR A 27 -5.59 18.10 6.40
CA THR A 27 -5.27 17.39 7.64
C THR A 27 -4.51 16.09 7.37
N TRP A 28 -3.42 15.88 8.12
CA TRP A 28 -2.72 14.61 8.19
C TRP A 28 -3.50 13.62 9.07
N VAL A 29 -4.03 12.55 8.48
CA VAL A 29 -4.94 11.59 9.15
C VAL A 29 -4.28 10.26 9.53
N PHE A 30 -2.95 10.20 9.49
CA PHE A 30 -2.18 8.97 9.68
C PHE A 30 -1.59 8.83 11.09
N ASN A 31 -1.91 9.77 12.01
CA ASN A 31 -1.52 9.73 13.43
C ASN A 31 -2.57 9.03 14.30
N LYS A 32 -2.85 7.78 13.97
CA LYS A 32 -3.78 6.92 14.71
C LYS A 32 -3.50 5.45 14.38
N PRO A 33 -4.04 4.49 15.16
CA PRO A 33 -3.93 3.07 14.81
C PRO A 33 -4.58 2.74 13.46
N PHE A 34 -3.97 1.81 12.74
CA PHE A 34 -4.49 1.19 11.51
C PHE A 34 -4.41 -0.33 11.64
N PHE A 35 -5.13 -1.05 10.77
CA PHE A 35 -5.02 -2.48 10.59
C PHE A 35 -4.53 -2.80 9.17
N LEU A 36 -4.00 -4.00 8.97
CA LEU A 36 -3.48 -4.45 7.68
C LEU A 36 -4.57 -5.15 6.87
N ILE A 37 -4.54 -4.96 5.55
CA ILE A 37 -5.40 -5.64 4.58
C ILE A 37 -4.50 -6.29 3.54
N LEU A 38 -4.76 -7.55 3.23
CA LEU A 38 -4.19 -8.28 2.10
C LEU A 38 -5.35 -8.84 1.28
N ASN A 39 -5.40 -8.49 0.00
CA ASN A 39 -6.41 -8.99 -0.92
C ASN A 39 -5.86 -9.03 -2.35
N LEU A 40 -6.42 -9.92 -3.17
CA LEU A 40 -6.21 -9.96 -4.62
C LEU A 40 -7.55 -9.64 -5.28
N ALA A 41 -7.75 -8.38 -5.69
CA ALA A 41 -8.96 -7.99 -6.40
C ALA A 41 -8.97 -8.54 -7.83
N VAL A 42 -10.16 -8.79 -8.38
CA VAL A 42 -10.38 -9.20 -9.77
C VAL A 42 -11.39 -8.23 -10.38
N GLY A 43 -10.96 -7.45 -11.37
CA GLY A 43 -11.78 -6.41 -11.99
C GLY A 43 -11.88 -5.10 -11.20
N GLY A 44 -12.59 -4.12 -11.78
CA GLY A 44 -12.89 -2.83 -11.15
C GLY A 44 -12.47 -1.61 -11.97
N TYR A 45 -12.98 -0.43 -11.58
CA TYR A 45 -12.81 0.81 -12.35
C TYR A 45 -11.35 1.18 -12.63
N TRP A 46 -10.46 1.00 -11.65
CA TRP A 46 -9.05 1.37 -11.80
C TRP A 46 -8.21 0.31 -12.54
N PRO A 47 -8.24 -0.99 -12.17
CA PRO A 47 -7.45 -2.01 -12.87
C PRO A 47 -8.05 -2.41 -14.23
N GLY A 48 -9.33 -2.11 -14.49
CA GLY A 48 -10.09 -2.70 -15.59
C GLY A 48 -10.55 -4.11 -15.29
N ASP A 49 -11.49 -4.61 -16.10
CA ASP A 49 -12.00 -5.98 -15.99
C ASP A 49 -11.08 -6.98 -16.70
N PRO A 50 -10.96 -8.23 -16.22
CA PRO A 50 -10.25 -9.29 -16.93
C PRO A 50 -10.75 -9.47 -18.35
N ASP A 51 -9.84 -9.78 -19.26
CA ASP A 51 -10.14 -10.07 -20.65
C ASP A 51 -9.59 -11.44 -21.08
N ALA A 52 -9.67 -11.75 -22.38
CA ALA A 52 -9.20 -13.02 -22.92
C ALA A 52 -7.69 -13.26 -22.76
N SER A 53 -6.90 -12.22 -22.47
CA SER A 53 -5.47 -12.35 -22.16
C SER A 53 -5.21 -12.65 -20.68
N THR A 54 -6.23 -12.49 -19.81
CA THR A 54 -6.08 -12.74 -18.38
C THR A 54 -6.04 -14.25 -18.10
N SER A 55 -4.88 -14.71 -17.62
CA SER A 55 -4.68 -16.12 -17.28
C SER A 55 -5.20 -16.42 -15.88
N PHE A 56 -6.06 -17.43 -15.76
CA PHE A 56 -6.56 -17.94 -14.48
C PHE A 56 -6.16 -19.42 -14.28
N PRO A 57 -5.95 -19.88 -13.03
CA PRO A 57 -6.02 -19.13 -11.77
C PRO A 57 -4.77 -18.26 -11.51
N GLN A 58 -4.90 -17.27 -10.62
CA GLN A 58 -3.78 -16.48 -10.07
C GLN A 58 -3.74 -16.60 -8.55
N GLN A 59 -2.56 -16.42 -7.97
CA GLN A 59 -2.34 -16.51 -6.51
C GLN A 59 -1.51 -15.33 -6.03
N LEU A 60 -1.91 -14.74 -4.90
CA LEU A 60 -1.07 -13.83 -4.12
C LEU A 60 -0.40 -14.64 -3.01
N ILE A 61 0.88 -14.98 -3.20
CA ILE A 61 1.66 -15.79 -2.26
C ILE A 61 2.40 -14.84 -1.31
N VAL A 62 2.11 -14.91 -0.02
CA VAL A 62 2.73 -14.10 1.03
C VAL A 62 3.42 -15.03 2.01
N ASP A 63 4.74 -14.95 2.10
CA ASP A 63 5.53 -15.77 3.03
C ASP A 63 5.36 -15.28 4.47
N SER A 64 5.55 -13.98 4.70
CA SER A 64 5.33 -13.39 6.02
C SER A 64 4.97 -11.90 5.96
N VAL A 65 4.35 -11.42 7.04
CA VAL A 65 4.17 -10.00 7.33
C VAL A 65 4.77 -9.74 8.70
N SER A 66 5.68 -8.76 8.78
CA SER A 66 6.32 -8.35 10.03
C SER A 66 6.01 -6.89 10.32
N VAL A 67 5.76 -6.57 11.58
CA VAL A 67 5.57 -5.21 12.07
C VAL A 67 6.64 -4.93 13.13
N THR A 68 7.42 -3.88 12.91
CA THR A 68 8.48 -3.46 13.84
C THR A 68 8.17 -2.08 14.38
N THR A 69 8.44 -1.87 15.66
CA THR A 69 8.49 -0.53 16.27
C THR A 69 9.92 -0.03 16.23
N SER A 70 10.12 1.18 15.72
CA SER A 70 11.37 1.95 15.80
C SER A 70 11.34 2.90 16.99
#